data_AF-A0A2D9Y1Q6-F1
#
_entry.id   AF-A0A2D9Y1Q6-F1
#
_cell.length_a   1.000
_cell.length_b   1.000
_cell.length_c   1.000
_cell.angle_alpha   90.00
_cell.angle_beta   90.00
_cell.angle_gamma   90.00
#
_symmetry.space_group_name_H-M   'P 1'
#
loop_
_entity.id
_entity.type
_entity.pdbx_description
1 polymer ?
#
loop_
_entity_poly.entity_id
_entity_poly.type
_entity_poly.pdbx_seq_one_letter_code
_entity_poly.pdbx_strand_id
1 'polypeptide(L)'
;MKKTVLAAGVLLLSLGFTSCDDDDIEDVACETAEGTLETAVEQTYAAYDDDREDADKCQAAKDAIEEYRDLECTEETAYAVEYADVLLNCPD
;
A
#
# COMPACT_ATOMS: atom_id res chain seq x y z
N MET A 1 -4.06 36.36 -9.31
CA MET A 1 -4.45 35.98 -7.94
C MET A 1 -5.09 34.60 -8.08
N LYS A 2 -4.70 33.50 -7.44
CA LYS A 2 -3.95 33.22 -6.20
C LYS A 2 -2.98 32.05 -6.45
N LYS A 3 -1.83 32.12 -5.79
CA LYS A 3 -0.91 30.99 -5.59
C LYS A 3 -1.50 30.12 -4.48
N THR A 4 -1.63 28.83 -4.70
CA THR A 4 -1.67 27.84 -3.62
C THR A 4 -0.83 26.65 -4.05
N VAL A 5 0.47 26.80 -3.78
CA VAL A 5 1.38 25.68 -3.58
C VAL A 5 0.82 24.92 -2.36
N LEU A 6 0.34 23.70 -2.59
CA LEU A 6 0.15 22.72 -1.52
C LEU A 6 1.15 21.60 -1.78
N ALA A 7 2.40 21.91 -1.45
CA ALA A 7 3.40 20.93 -1.09
C ALA A 7 2.98 20.37 0.28
N ALA A 8 2.14 19.34 0.28
CA ALA A 8 1.76 18.63 1.48
C ALA A 8 2.78 17.52 1.71
N GLY A 9 3.71 17.80 2.63
CA GLY A 9 4.35 16.85 3.53
C GLY A 9 4.86 15.55 2.92
N VAL A 10 6.11 15.55 2.47
CA VAL A 10 6.96 14.36 2.59
C VAL A 10 7.02 14.04 4.09
N LEU A 11 6.27 13.02 4.49
CA LEU A 11 6.35 12.42 5.82
C LEU A 11 7.77 11.87 5.98
N LEU A 12 8.60 12.65 6.66
CA LEU A 12 9.86 12.19 7.22
C LEU A 12 9.54 11.13 8.27
N LEU A 13 9.50 9.87 7.85
CA LEU A 13 9.62 8.72 8.74
C LEU A 13 11.02 8.80 9.37
N SER A 14 11.09 9.53 10.48
CA SER A 14 12.20 9.48 11.42
C SER A 14 12.23 8.06 12.00
N LEU A 15 12.87 7.15 11.27
CA LEU A 15 13.32 5.85 11.76
C LEU A 15 14.33 6.14 12.87
N GLY A 16 13.81 6.23 14.09
CA GLY A 16 14.59 6.42 15.30
C GLY A 16 15.39 5.16 15.55
N PHE A 17 16.65 5.19 15.13
CA PHE A 17 17.66 4.17 15.47
C PHE A 17 17.80 4.03 16.99
N THR A 18 17.19 3.00 17.57
CA THR A 18 17.48 2.54 18.93
C THR A 18 17.82 1.06 18.89
N SER A 19 19.13 0.77 18.81
CA SER A 19 19.81 -0.46 19.25
C SER A 19 18.94 -1.69 19.55
N CYS A 20 18.92 -2.73 18.71
CA CYS A 20 18.52 -4.11 19.04
C CYS A 20 19.12 -5.07 17.99
N ASP A 21 19.26 -6.36 18.29
CA ASP A 21 19.82 -7.41 17.43
C ASP A 21 19.25 -7.38 15.99
N ASP A 22 20.04 -7.79 14.99
CA ASP A 22 19.68 -7.74 13.56
C ASP A 22 18.28 -8.36 13.27
N ASP A 23 17.88 -9.41 14.01
CA ASP A 23 16.57 -10.08 13.87
C ASP A 23 15.40 -9.20 14.40
N ASP A 24 15.59 -8.40 15.46
CA ASP A 24 14.51 -7.59 16.05
C ASP A 24 14.21 -6.32 15.21
N ILE A 25 15.20 -5.82 14.47
CA ILE A 25 15.04 -4.65 13.59
C ILE A 25 14.31 -5.05 12.31
N GLU A 26 14.60 -6.23 11.76
CA GLU A 26 13.90 -6.78 10.61
C GLU A 26 12.42 -7.01 10.95
N ASP A 27 12.11 -7.61 12.10
CA ASP A 27 10.73 -7.81 12.56
C ASP A 27 9.97 -6.47 12.75
N VAL A 28 10.57 -5.45 13.35
CA VAL A 28 9.93 -4.13 13.53
C VAL A 28 9.77 -3.39 12.19
N ALA A 29 10.74 -3.52 11.28
CA ALA A 29 10.66 -2.94 9.95
C ALA A 29 9.55 -3.62 9.12
N CYS A 30 9.44 -4.94 9.24
CA CYS A 30 8.39 -5.75 8.62
C CYS A 30 7.01 -5.39 9.17
N GLU A 31 6.82 -5.35 10.48
CA GLU A 31 5.54 -4.99 11.10
C GLU A 31 5.10 -3.56 10.72
N THR A 32 6.05 -2.63 10.65
CA THR A 32 5.78 -1.25 10.21
C THR A 32 5.45 -1.17 8.72
N ALA A 33 6.19 -1.88 7.87
CA ALA A 33 5.99 -1.90 6.42
C ALA A 33 4.67 -2.58 6.07
N GLU A 34 4.39 -3.74 6.66
CA GLU A 34 3.15 -4.49 6.52
C GLU A 34 1.95 -3.61 6.88
N GLY A 35 1.93 -2.98 8.07
CA GLY A 35 0.80 -2.15 8.48
C GLY A 35 0.59 -0.90 7.59
N THR A 36 1.68 -0.35 7.04
CA THR A 36 1.58 0.77 6.10
C THR A 36 0.99 0.32 4.76
N LEU A 37 1.42 -0.83 4.25
CA LEU A 37 0.96 -1.38 2.98
C LEU A 37 -0.45 -1.94 3.08
N GLU A 38 -0.83 -2.58 4.19
CA GLU A 38 -2.22 -2.99 4.48
C GLU A 38 -3.15 -1.78 4.41
N THR A 39 -2.78 -0.69 5.08
CA THR A 39 -3.56 0.56 5.02
C THR A 39 -3.67 1.11 3.59
N ALA A 40 -2.62 0.99 2.78
CA ALA A 40 -2.63 1.41 1.38
C ALA A 40 -3.53 0.52 0.52
N VAL A 41 -3.49 -0.80 0.70
CA VAL A 41 -4.37 -1.77 0.05
C VAL A 41 -5.82 -1.47 0.39
N GLU A 42 -6.15 -1.31 1.67
CA GLU A 42 -7.53 -1.00 2.09
C GLU A 42 -8.06 0.29 1.47
N GLN A 43 -7.25 1.36 1.45
CA GLN A 43 -7.65 2.65 0.88
C GLN A 43 -7.83 2.60 -0.63
N THR A 44 -6.89 1.98 -1.35
CA THR A 44 -6.94 1.88 -2.81
C THR A 44 -8.04 0.92 -3.27
N TYR A 45 -8.23 -0.20 -2.58
CA TYR A 45 -9.32 -1.13 -2.86
C TYR A 45 -10.68 -0.51 -2.56
N ALA A 46 -10.84 0.24 -1.46
CA ALA A 46 -12.08 0.97 -1.19
C ALA A 46 -12.38 2.04 -2.25
N ALA A 47 -11.35 2.74 -2.74
CA ALA A 47 -11.52 3.70 -3.83
C ALA A 47 -11.95 3.01 -5.15
N TYR A 48 -11.36 1.86 -5.45
CA TYR A 48 -11.79 1.02 -6.57
C TYR A 48 -13.23 0.52 -6.40
N ASP A 49 -13.63 0.06 -5.20
CA ASP A 49 -14.99 -0.44 -4.96
C ASP A 49 -16.07 0.65 -5.10
N ASP A 50 -15.73 1.90 -4.77
CA ASP A 50 -16.60 3.08 -4.96
C ASP A 50 -16.83 3.42 -6.44
N ASP A 51 -15.88 3.06 -7.33
CA ASP A 51 -15.91 3.43 -8.75
C ASP A 51 -15.11 2.47 -9.62
N ARG A 52 -15.67 1.28 -9.82
CA ARG A 52 -15.01 0.17 -10.52
C ARG A 52 -14.72 0.43 -12.02
N GLU A 53 -15.33 1.45 -12.60
CA GLU A 53 -15.12 1.83 -14.01
C GLU A 53 -13.93 2.77 -14.21
N ASP A 54 -13.37 3.32 -13.13
CA ASP A 54 -12.20 4.20 -13.16
C ASP A 54 -10.89 3.39 -13.26
N ALA A 55 -10.27 3.44 -14.43
CA ALA A 55 -9.02 2.74 -14.72
C ALA A 55 -7.86 3.13 -13.79
N ASP A 56 -7.80 4.40 -13.36
CA ASP A 56 -6.71 4.87 -12.47
C ASP A 56 -6.86 4.26 -11.07
N LYS A 57 -8.10 4.13 -10.57
CA LYS A 57 -8.38 3.51 -9.26
C LYS A 57 -8.17 2.00 -9.29
N CYS A 58 -8.58 1.36 -10.38
CA CYS A 58 -8.30 -0.04 -10.67
C CYS A 58 -6.78 -0.32 -10.62
N GLN A 59 -5.98 0.46 -11.37
CA GLN A 59 -4.53 0.27 -11.41
C GLN A 59 -3.89 0.55 -10.04
N ALA A 60 -4.35 1.56 -9.32
CA ALA A 60 -3.87 1.86 -7.96
C ALA A 60 -4.15 0.70 -6.98
N ALA A 61 -5.33 0.08 -7.02
CA ALA A 61 -5.65 -1.07 -6.19
C ALA A 61 -4.80 -2.30 -6.55
N LYS A 62 -4.56 -2.52 -7.85
CA LYS A 62 -3.69 -3.59 -8.34
C LYS A 62 -2.26 -3.42 -7.85
N ASP A 63 -1.69 -2.23 -8.03
CA ASP A 63 -0.31 -1.91 -7.65
C ASP A 63 -0.11 -2.03 -6.14
N ALA A 64 -1.07 -1.54 -5.34
CA ALA A 64 -0.99 -1.65 -3.87
C ALA A 64 -1.03 -3.11 -3.39
N ILE A 65 -1.87 -3.95 -3.98
CA ILE A 65 -1.94 -5.38 -3.61
C ILE A 65 -0.68 -6.13 -4.07
N GLU A 66 -0.15 -5.82 -5.25
CA GLU A 66 1.13 -6.38 -5.71
C GLU A 66 2.28 -5.96 -4.80
N GLU A 67 2.37 -4.68 -4.42
CA GLU A 67 3.40 -4.18 -3.52
C GLU A 67 3.33 -4.81 -2.13
N TYR A 68 2.12 -5.01 -1.59
CA TYR A 68 1.95 -5.74 -0.33
C TYR A 68 2.45 -7.18 -0.45
N ARG A 69 2.12 -7.89 -1.54
CA ARG A 69 2.48 -9.31 -1.76
C ARG A 69 3.94 -9.54 -2.13
N ASP A 70 4.60 -8.54 -2.71
CA ASP A 70 6.02 -8.58 -3.08
C ASP A 70 6.94 -8.32 -1.88
N LEU A 71 6.40 -7.85 -0.76
CA LEU A 71 7.15 -7.64 0.47
C LEU A 71 7.58 -9.00 1.05
N GLU A 72 8.88 -9.20 1.30
CA GLU A 72 9.44 -10.49 1.77
C GLU A 72 8.83 -11.01 3.08
N CYS A 73 8.18 -10.14 3.86
CA CYS A 73 7.57 -10.48 5.14
C CYS A 73 6.06 -10.67 5.12
N THR A 74 5.40 -10.58 3.96
CA THR A 74 3.97 -10.88 3.83
C THR A 74 3.76 -12.24 3.16
N GLU A 75 2.52 -12.74 3.22
CA GLU A 75 2.16 -13.94 2.49
C GLU A 75 1.83 -13.61 1.03
N GLU A 76 2.38 -14.39 0.09
CA GLU A 76 2.07 -14.29 -1.35
C GLU A 76 0.56 -14.44 -1.65
N THR A 77 -0.20 -15.05 -0.72
CA THR A 77 -1.66 -15.24 -0.83
C THR A 77 -2.49 -14.15 -0.16
N ALA A 78 -1.88 -13.16 0.48
CA ALA A 78 -2.59 -12.04 1.05
C ALA A 78 -3.35 -11.28 -0.05
N TYR A 79 -4.58 -10.86 0.27
CA TYR A 79 -5.48 -10.16 -0.66
C TYR A 79 -5.74 -10.85 -2.00
N ALA A 80 -5.56 -12.18 -2.09
CA ALA A 80 -5.73 -12.89 -3.36
C ALA A 80 -7.16 -12.80 -3.93
N VAL A 81 -8.17 -12.66 -3.07
CA VAL A 81 -9.58 -12.50 -3.49
C VAL A 81 -9.82 -11.12 -4.08
N GLU A 82 -9.35 -10.09 -3.38
CA GLU A 82 -9.39 -8.69 -3.78
C GLU A 82 -8.62 -8.49 -5.09
N TYR A 83 -7.43 -9.07 -5.19
CA TYR A 83 -6.61 -9.02 -6.40
C TYR A 83 -7.32 -9.68 -7.59
N ALA A 84 -7.96 -10.82 -7.37
CA ALA A 84 -8.76 -11.47 -8.41
C ALA A 84 -9.97 -10.63 -8.82
N ASP A 85 -10.65 -9.95 -7.89
CA ASP A 85 -11.75 -9.03 -8.19
C ASP A 85 -11.27 -7.84 -9.04
N VAL A 86 -10.15 -7.22 -8.66
CA VAL A 86 -9.52 -6.15 -9.44
C VAL A 86 -9.19 -6.64 -10.85
N LEU A 87 -8.47 -7.76 -10.99
CA LEU A 87 -8.10 -8.31 -12.31
C LEU A 87 -9.29 -8.66 -13.22
N LEU A 88 -10.43 -9.06 -12.64
CA LEU A 88 -11.61 -9.47 -13.41
C LEU A 88 -12.47 -8.30 -13.87
N ASN A 89 -12.47 -7.20 -13.12
CA ASN A 89 -13.39 -6.07 -13.34
C ASN A 89 -12.68 -4.78 -13.78
N CYS A 90 -11.36 -4.72 -13.71
CA CYS A 90 -10.56 -3.63 -14.24
C CYS A 90 -10.77 -3.45 -15.75
N PRO A 91 -11.05 -2.23 -16.23
CA PRO A 91 -11.04 -1.94 -17.66
C PRO A 91 -9.60 -2.08 -18.22
N ASP A 92 -9.50 -2.64 -19.44
CA ASP A 92 -8.23 -2.77 -20.19
C ASP A 92 -7.62 -1.41 -20.58
#